data_AF-A0A482VN47-F1
#
_entry.id   AF-A0A482VN47-F1
#
_cell.length_a   1.000
_cell.length_b   1.000
_cell.length_c   1.000
_cell.angle_alpha   90.00
_cell.angle_beta   90.00
_cell.angle_gamma   90.00
#
_symmetry.space_group_name_H-M   'P 1'
#
loop_
_entity.id
_entity.type
_entity.pdbx_description
1 polymer ?
#
loop_
_entity_poly.entity_id
_entity_poly.type
_entity_poly.pdbx_seq_one_letter_code
_entity_poly.pdbx_strand_id
1 'polypeptide(L)'
;MLPKIYRSDPDIRKHQINTLKIFNDNVSEICEGLEYQIPFKSGRNELLLHVSLSKDFPNEKPLLKISPPIAHHWVNAESEVTSAPGLLNFTIHSDLGRVVQAVIREYERNPPPLKNECSGNSIAPGSTITSPTVPKRDGERSSPSYCGINSFTSPTHLPNAQRRLMFPELHKLSSEELEFLNNSIDRQQEFINEIPAIKEQNKLLDELIVQVEELAESNLAKQEQLQELKMNVDRRIEEVTKLAFENERLHVKYQDLSNKYSPVNIKEQLRSAAQKAELECENIADTFLRGEIDVDKFVVLYTKTRALCQTRKTKEEKLSHQLDSLLKAGF
;
A
#
# COMPACT_ATOMS: atom_id res chain seq x y z
N MET A 1 -25.86 11.84 -0.01
CA MET A 1 -25.06 10.64 -0.33
C MET A 1 -24.29 10.94 -1.61
N LEU A 2 -22.96 11.06 -1.51
CA LEU A 2 -22.09 11.28 -2.67
C LEU A 2 -22.11 10.03 -3.57
N PRO A 3 -22.19 10.17 -4.90
CA PRO A 3 -21.86 9.05 -5.77
C PRO A 3 -20.37 8.82 -5.60
N LYS A 4 -19.99 7.68 -5.02
CA LYS A 4 -18.62 7.17 -5.13
C LYS A 4 -18.33 7.13 -6.63
N ILE A 5 -17.38 7.93 -7.10
CA ILE A 5 -16.76 7.72 -8.40
C ILE A 5 -16.03 6.40 -8.24
N TYR A 6 -16.75 5.29 -8.43
CA TYR A 6 -16.16 3.98 -8.59
C TYR A 6 -15.37 4.09 -9.88
N ARG A 7 -14.06 4.34 -9.77
CA ARG A 7 -13.17 4.04 -10.89
C ARG A 7 -13.42 2.58 -11.22
N SER A 8 -13.71 2.29 -12.48
CA SER A 8 -13.99 0.92 -12.89
C SER A 8 -12.75 0.05 -12.62
N ASP A 9 -12.91 -1.22 -12.29
CA ASP A 9 -11.79 -2.15 -12.10
C ASP A 9 -10.71 -2.07 -13.20
N PRO A 10 -11.04 -1.92 -14.51
CA PRO A 10 -10.02 -1.72 -15.54
C PRO A 10 -9.28 -0.37 -15.41
N ASP A 11 -9.93 0.70 -14.96
CA ASP A 11 -9.28 2.00 -14.72
C ASP A 11 -8.30 1.91 -13.55
N ILE A 12 -8.68 1.21 -12.47
CA ILE A 12 -7.81 1.01 -11.31
C ILE A 12 -6.62 0.12 -11.69
N ARG A 13 -6.84 -0.98 -12.43
CA ARG A 13 -5.75 -1.82 -12.96
C ARG A 13 -4.77 -0.98 -13.78
N LYS A 14 -5.28 -0.24 -14.77
CA LYS A 14 -4.44 0.60 -15.65
C LYS A 14 -3.66 1.63 -14.84
N HIS A 15 -4.30 2.25 -13.85
CA HIS A 15 -3.63 3.20 -12.96
C HIS A 15 -2.48 2.54 -12.18
N GLN A 16 -2.71 1.38 -11.55
CA GLN A 16 -1.65 0.68 -10.79
C GLN A 16 -0.50 0.19 -11.68
N ILE A 17 -0.78 -0.26 -12.90
CA ILE A 17 0.26 -0.59 -13.90
C ILE A 17 1.07 0.66 -14.27
N ASN A 18 0.41 1.81 -14.42
CA ASN A 18 1.12 3.06 -14.68
C ASN A 18 2.02 3.44 -13.50
N THR A 19 1.56 3.29 -12.25
CA THR A 19 2.42 3.57 -11.10
C THR A 19 3.62 2.63 -11.04
N LEU A 20 3.44 1.35 -11.40
CA LEU A 20 4.54 0.39 -11.56
C LEU A 20 5.63 0.91 -12.50
N LYS A 21 5.23 1.36 -13.69
CA LYS A 21 6.13 1.89 -14.73
C LYS A 21 6.76 3.24 -14.35
N ILE A 22 6.11 4.05 -13.52
CA ILE A 22 6.61 5.37 -13.09
C ILE A 22 7.64 5.25 -11.95
N PHE A 23 7.40 4.36 -10.98
CA PHE A 23 8.22 4.29 -9.76
C PHE A 23 9.40 3.31 -9.83
N ASN A 24 9.47 2.50 -10.88
CA ASN A 24 10.51 1.48 -11.03
C ASN A 24 11.21 1.66 -12.38
N ASP A 25 12.54 1.57 -12.37
CA ASP A 25 13.34 1.67 -13.58
C ASP A 25 13.35 0.35 -14.36
N ASN A 26 13.52 0.42 -15.68
CA ASN A 26 13.69 -0.75 -16.56
C ASN A 26 12.52 -1.76 -16.57
N VAL A 27 11.29 -1.33 -16.27
CA VAL A 27 10.11 -2.20 -16.33
C VAL A 27 9.85 -2.64 -17.78
N SER A 28 9.99 -3.94 -18.02
CA SER A 28 9.69 -4.59 -19.29
C SER A 28 8.35 -5.31 -19.20
N GLU A 29 7.43 -4.99 -20.11
CA GLU A 29 6.12 -5.65 -20.21
C GLU A 29 6.26 -6.88 -21.12
N ILE A 30 5.99 -8.06 -20.56
CA ILE A 30 6.12 -9.35 -21.26
C ILE A 30 4.78 -9.75 -21.86
N CYS A 31 3.71 -9.61 -21.06
CA CYS A 31 2.35 -9.87 -21.49
C CYS A 31 1.47 -8.69 -21.07
N GLU A 32 0.78 -8.09 -22.05
CA GLU A 32 0.04 -6.84 -21.86
C GLU A 32 -0.95 -6.95 -20.70
N GLY A 33 -0.79 -6.09 -19.69
CA GLY A 33 -1.70 -6.06 -18.54
C GLY A 33 -1.57 -7.22 -17.54
N LEU A 34 -0.69 -8.20 -17.78
CA LEU A 34 -0.60 -9.43 -16.99
C LEU A 34 0.79 -9.70 -16.41
N GLU A 35 1.87 -9.48 -17.16
CA GLU A 35 3.23 -9.87 -16.72
C GLU A 35 4.28 -8.80 -17.01
N TYR A 36 5.07 -8.48 -16.00
CA TYR A 36 6.14 -7.50 -16.05
C TYR A 36 7.42 -8.03 -15.42
N GLN A 37 8.55 -7.51 -15.89
CA GLN A 37 9.89 -7.88 -15.44
C GLN A 37 10.71 -6.64 -15.13
N ILE A 38 11.43 -6.66 -14.02
CA ILE A 38 12.18 -5.51 -13.52
C ILE A 38 13.58 -5.98 -13.11
N PRO A 39 14.61 -5.80 -13.96
CA PRO A 39 15.99 -6.08 -13.60
C PRO A 39 16.56 -4.96 -12.73
N PHE A 40 17.25 -5.33 -11.65
CA PHE A 40 17.89 -4.39 -10.73
C PHE A 40 19.16 -4.99 -10.11
N LYS A 41 20.01 -4.14 -9.52
CA LYS A 41 21.29 -4.55 -8.93
C LYS A 41 21.19 -4.62 -7.41
N SER A 42 21.42 -5.80 -6.86
CA SER A 42 21.48 -6.02 -5.40
C SER A 42 22.93 -6.35 -5.01
N GLY A 43 23.66 -5.32 -4.57
CA GLY A 43 25.10 -5.45 -4.28
C GLY A 43 25.90 -5.79 -5.54
N ARG A 44 26.44 -7.02 -5.60
CA ARG A 44 27.21 -7.52 -6.76
C ARG A 44 26.37 -8.37 -7.73
N ASN A 45 25.14 -8.68 -7.36
CA ASN A 45 24.28 -9.59 -8.12
C ASN A 45 23.26 -8.77 -8.93
N GLU A 46 22.96 -9.25 -10.14
CA GLU A 46 21.83 -8.75 -10.93
C GLU A 46 20.63 -9.66 -10.64
N LEU A 47 19.57 -9.07 -10.11
CA LEU A 47 18.33 -9.76 -9.78
C LEU A 47 17.22 -9.27 -10.71
N LEU A 48 16.25 -10.14 -10.95
CA LEU A 48 15.09 -9.92 -11.78
C LEU A 48 13.83 -10.16 -10.96
N LEU A 49 13.03 -9.12 -10.79
CA LEU A 49 11.71 -9.24 -10.18
C LEU A 49 10.65 -9.43 -11.27
N HIS A 50 9.93 -10.54 -11.19
CA HIS A 50 8.77 -10.85 -12.00
C HIS A 50 7.51 -10.43 -11.24
N VAL A 51 6.66 -9.63 -11.90
CA VAL A 51 5.37 -9.19 -11.40
C VAL A 51 4.29 -9.83 -12.27
N SER A 52 3.45 -10.67 -11.68
CA SER A 52 2.30 -11.28 -12.36
C SER A 52 1.00 -10.75 -11.75
N LEU A 53 0.11 -10.26 -12.60
CA LEU A 53 -1.20 -9.73 -12.26
C LEU A 53 -2.28 -10.70 -12.78
N SER A 54 -3.13 -11.20 -11.90
CA SER A 54 -4.24 -12.07 -12.29
C SER A 54 -5.32 -11.29 -13.04
N LYS A 55 -6.34 -11.98 -13.56
CA LYS A 55 -7.52 -11.34 -14.17
C LYS A 55 -8.38 -10.60 -13.14
N ASP A 56 -8.31 -10.99 -11.87
CA ASP A 56 -9.10 -10.39 -10.78
C ASP A 56 -8.36 -9.24 -10.07
N PHE A 57 -7.10 -8.96 -10.43
CA PHE A 57 -6.39 -7.76 -10.00
C PHE A 57 -7.22 -6.48 -10.29
N PRO A 58 -7.30 -5.50 -9.39
CA PRO A 58 -6.58 -5.36 -8.12
C PRO A 58 -7.28 -5.98 -6.89
N ASN A 59 -8.41 -6.67 -7.07
CA ASN A 59 -9.10 -7.35 -5.95
C ASN A 59 -8.28 -8.53 -5.42
N GLU A 60 -7.51 -9.17 -6.29
CA GLU A 60 -6.44 -10.10 -5.91
C GLU A 60 -5.09 -9.36 -5.90
N LYS A 61 -4.27 -9.65 -4.88
CA LYS A 61 -2.92 -9.08 -4.76
C LYS A 61 -2.00 -9.55 -5.90
N PRO A 62 -1.00 -8.76 -6.31
CA PRO A 62 -0.04 -9.17 -7.32
C PRO A 62 0.83 -10.32 -6.80
N LEU A 63 1.31 -11.17 -7.72
CA LEU A 63 2.29 -12.22 -7.42
C LEU A 63 3.69 -11.71 -7.78
N LEU A 64 4.60 -11.74 -6.82
CA LEU A 64 5.98 -11.27 -7.01
C LEU A 64 6.95 -12.44 -6.90
N LYS A 65 7.80 -12.66 -7.91
CA LYS A 65 8.85 -13.69 -7.90
C LYS A 65 10.21 -13.12 -8.22
N ILE A 66 11.24 -13.60 -7.55
CA ILE A 66 12.62 -13.16 -7.72
C ILE A 66 13.45 -14.23 -8.43
N SER A 67 14.33 -13.81 -9.32
CA SER A 67 15.28 -14.69 -10.02
C SER A 67 16.64 -13.98 -10.12
N PRO A 68 17.79 -14.65 -9.91
CA PRO A 68 17.95 -16.03 -9.42
C PRO A 68 17.47 -16.21 -7.96
N PRO A 69 17.29 -17.46 -7.47
CA PRO A 69 16.81 -17.71 -6.11
C PRO A 69 17.74 -17.13 -5.03
N ILE A 70 17.16 -16.37 -4.10
CA ILE A 70 17.87 -15.71 -2.98
C ILE A 70 17.43 -16.29 -1.63
N ALA A 71 18.31 -16.20 -0.63
CA ALA A 71 17.97 -16.50 0.76
C ALA A 71 17.58 -15.21 1.50
N HIS A 72 16.29 -14.98 1.67
CA HIS A 72 15.74 -13.79 2.33
C HIS A 72 14.45 -14.15 3.06
N HIS A 73 14.19 -13.55 4.24
CA HIS A 73 13.02 -13.87 5.07
C HIS A 73 11.67 -13.49 4.42
N TRP A 74 11.67 -12.61 3.42
CA TRP A 74 10.49 -12.31 2.60
C TRP A 74 10.21 -13.31 1.49
N VAL A 75 11.15 -14.21 1.17
CA VAL A 75 11.09 -15.07 -0.02
C VAL A 75 10.97 -16.53 0.39
N ASN A 76 10.02 -17.27 -0.18
CA ASN A 76 9.83 -18.71 0.11
C ASN A 76 10.80 -19.62 -0.69
N ALA A 77 10.55 -20.93 -0.68
CA ALA A 77 11.37 -21.91 -1.39
C ALA A 77 11.24 -21.77 -2.93
N GLU A 78 10.07 -21.34 -3.40
CA GLU A 78 9.68 -21.17 -4.81
C GLU A 78 10.14 -19.82 -5.40
N SER A 79 10.93 -19.05 -4.65
CA SER A 79 11.38 -17.69 -5.00
C SER A 79 10.25 -16.66 -5.14
N GLU A 80 9.13 -16.88 -4.45
CA GLU A 80 8.03 -15.93 -4.35
C GLU A 80 8.19 -15.04 -3.11
N VAL A 81 7.93 -13.74 -3.27
CA VAL A 81 7.92 -12.77 -2.18
C VAL A 81 6.59 -12.88 -1.45
N THR A 82 6.58 -13.41 -0.23
CA THR A 82 5.33 -13.67 0.53
C THR A 82 5.19 -12.82 1.77
N SER A 83 6.29 -12.34 2.37
CA SER A 83 6.26 -11.65 3.67
C SER A 83 6.66 -10.18 3.62
N ALA A 84 6.73 -9.57 2.43
CA ALA A 84 6.96 -8.14 2.30
C ALA A 84 5.76 -7.34 2.86
N PRO A 85 5.96 -6.38 3.79
CA PRO A 85 4.85 -5.71 4.49
C PRO A 85 3.81 -5.03 3.58
N GLY A 86 4.27 -4.38 2.50
CA GLY A 86 3.39 -3.73 1.53
C GLY A 86 2.59 -4.69 0.66
N LEU A 87 3.10 -5.93 0.48
CA LEU A 87 2.42 -6.98 -0.27
C LEU A 87 1.43 -7.76 0.62
N LEU A 88 1.77 -7.98 1.89
CA LEU A 88 0.90 -8.62 2.88
C LEU A 88 -0.39 -7.82 3.11
N ASN A 89 -0.27 -6.49 3.15
CA ASN A 89 -1.40 -5.58 3.38
C ASN A 89 -1.92 -4.95 2.07
N PHE A 90 -1.70 -5.63 0.94
CA PHE A 90 -2.13 -5.11 -0.35
C PHE A 90 -3.66 -5.04 -0.42
N THR A 91 -4.16 -3.90 -0.90
CA THR A 91 -5.57 -3.61 -1.11
C THR A 91 -5.77 -2.98 -2.48
N ILE A 92 -7.02 -2.89 -2.95
CA ILE A 92 -7.37 -2.19 -4.21
C ILE A 92 -6.92 -0.72 -4.26
N HIS A 93 -6.68 -0.12 -3.09
CA HIS A 93 -6.23 1.27 -2.93
C HIS A 93 -4.71 1.39 -2.74
N SER A 94 -3.99 0.27 -2.73
CA SER A 94 -2.53 0.25 -2.65
C SER A 94 -1.91 0.75 -3.95
N ASP A 95 -0.68 1.25 -3.86
CA ASP A 95 0.10 1.67 -5.01
C ASP A 95 1.09 0.56 -5.36
N LEU A 96 0.78 -0.21 -6.42
CA LEU A 96 1.62 -1.31 -6.90
C LEU A 96 3.08 -0.88 -7.11
N GLY A 97 3.29 0.27 -7.75
CA GLY A 97 4.63 0.79 -8.01
C GLY A 97 5.43 1.04 -6.74
N ARG A 98 4.82 1.61 -5.71
CA ARG A 98 5.49 1.82 -4.41
C ARG A 98 5.75 0.53 -3.65
N VAL A 99 4.82 -0.43 -3.70
CA VAL A 99 5.01 -1.74 -3.07
C VAL A 99 6.19 -2.47 -3.69
N VAL A 100 6.25 -2.50 -5.03
CA VAL A 100 7.35 -3.12 -5.77
C VAL A 100 8.67 -2.39 -5.53
N GLN A 101 8.67 -1.05 -5.54
CA GLN A 101 9.86 -0.26 -5.26
C GLN A 101 10.40 -0.51 -3.84
N ALA A 102 9.52 -0.65 -2.84
CA ALA A 102 9.93 -0.95 -1.47
C ALA A 102 10.60 -2.32 -1.37
N VAL A 103 10.09 -3.32 -2.10
CA VAL A 103 10.70 -4.65 -2.18
C VAL A 103 12.08 -4.59 -2.83
N ILE A 104 12.21 -3.90 -3.97
CA ILE A 104 13.49 -3.72 -4.67
C ILE A 104 14.50 -3.03 -3.74
N ARG A 105 14.10 -1.92 -3.09
CA ARG A 105 14.98 -1.18 -2.18
C ARG A 105 15.48 -1.97 -0.99
N GLU A 106 14.67 -2.89 -0.46
CA GLU A 106 15.13 -3.77 0.62
C GLU A 106 16.30 -4.63 0.14
N TYR A 107 16.18 -5.23 -1.05
CA TYR A 107 17.24 -6.04 -1.63
C TYR A 107 18.46 -5.21 -2.06
N GLU A 108 18.28 -3.96 -2.48
CA GLU A 108 19.40 -3.07 -2.77
C GLU A 108 20.16 -2.66 -1.51
N ARG A 109 19.42 -2.35 -0.43
CA ARG A 109 19.98 -1.90 0.84
C ARG A 109 20.63 -3.03 1.64
N ASN A 110 20.00 -4.20 1.62
CA ASN A 110 20.44 -5.41 2.32
C ASN A 110 20.58 -6.58 1.33
N PRO A 111 21.66 -6.62 0.51
CA PRO A 111 21.82 -7.64 -0.53
C PRO A 111 21.78 -9.08 0.00
N PRO A 112 20.77 -9.89 -0.36
CA PRO A 112 20.67 -11.26 0.12
C PRO A 112 21.62 -12.20 -0.64
N PRO A 113 22.16 -13.24 0.03
CA PRO A 113 22.99 -14.23 -0.65
C PRO A 113 22.17 -15.08 -1.63
N LEU A 114 22.81 -15.49 -2.74
CA LEU A 114 22.21 -16.43 -3.70
C LEU A 114 22.11 -17.82 -3.07
N LYS A 115 21.03 -18.56 -3.34
CA LYS A 115 20.85 -19.92 -2.80
C LYS A 115 21.80 -20.98 -3.39
N ASN A 116 22.62 -20.65 -4.41
CA ASN A 116 23.32 -21.67 -5.20
C ASN A 116 24.78 -21.33 -5.59
N GLU A 117 25.65 -21.08 -4.61
CA GLU A 117 27.10 -21.31 -4.77
C GLU A 117 27.53 -22.48 -3.84
N CYS A 118 27.89 -23.64 -4.40
CA CYS A 118 28.24 -24.89 -3.69
C CYS A 118 29.76 -25.12 -3.56
N SER A 119 30.23 -25.68 -2.42
CA SER A 119 30.86 -27.04 -2.31
C SER A 119 31.70 -27.25 -1.03
N GLY A 120 31.49 -28.37 -0.31
CA GLY A 120 32.50 -28.95 0.61
C GLY A 120 32.01 -29.80 1.80
N ASN A 121 31.70 -31.08 1.56
CA ASN A 121 31.78 -32.24 2.47
C ASN A 121 30.87 -32.37 3.73
N SER A 122 29.92 -33.32 3.65
CA SER A 122 29.94 -34.63 4.35
C SER A 122 28.62 -35.08 4.99
N ILE A 123 28.14 -36.23 4.46
CA ILE A 123 27.58 -37.41 5.15
C ILE A 123 26.24 -37.24 5.91
N ALA A 124 25.18 -37.77 5.29
CA ALA A 124 23.94 -38.24 5.95
C ALA A 124 24.21 -39.55 6.72
N PRO A 125 23.33 -40.06 7.63
CA PRO A 125 22.03 -40.60 7.19
C PRO A 125 20.85 -40.65 8.21
N GLY A 126 19.64 -40.84 7.67
CA GLY A 126 18.49 -41.51 8.32
C GLY A 126 17.41 -40.58 8.89
N SER A 127 16.10 -40.83 8.82
CA SER A 127 15.30 -41.92 8.27
C SER A 127 13.84 -41.46 8.20
N THR A 128 13.21 -41.67 7.04
CA THR A 128 11.88 -42.29 6.79
C THR A 128 10.70 -42.12 7.79
N ILE A 129 9.50 -41.79 7.22
CA ILE A 129 8.15 -42.40 7.46
C ILE A 129 6.97 -41.40 7.70
N THR A 130 6.16 -41.25 6.64
CA THR A 130 4.68 -41.19 6.50
C THR A 130 3.77 -40.17 7.21
N SER A 131 2.91 -39.51 6.41
CA SER A 131 1.58 -38.95 6.74
C SER A 131 0.52 -40.07 6.93
N PRO A 132 -0.69 -39.82 7.50
CA PRO A 132 -1.80 -39.18 6.74
C PRO A 132 -2.88 -38.36 7.55
N THR A 133 -3.43 -37.33 6.87
CA THR A 133 -4.87 -36.97 6.68
C THR A 133 -5.83 -36.40 7.77
N VAL A 134 -6.11 -35.06 7.70
CA VAL A 134 -7.40 -34.26 7.54
C VAL A 134 -8.61 -34.46 8.54
N PRO A 135 -9.62 -33.56 8.75
CA PRO A 135 -9.72 -32.08 9.03
C PRO A 135 -10.70 -31.72 10.21
N LYS A 136 -10.81 -30.44 10.63
CA LYS A 136 -12.11 -29.71 10.82
C LYS A 136 -11.99 -28.22 11.21
N ARG A 137 -12.93 -27.46 10.63
CA ARG A 137 -13.43 -26.07 10.83
C ARG A 137 -13.91 -25.78 12.28
N ASP A 138 -14.18 -24.57 12.80
CA ASP A 138 -14.61 -23.24 12.32
C ASP A 138 -14.24 -22.18 13.39
N GLY A 139 -14.23 -20.88 13.04
CA GLY A 139 -14.76 -19.83 13.95
C GLY A 139 -13.81 -18.76 14.51
N GLU A 140 -13.89 -17.57 13.91
CA GLU A 140 -13.84 -16.23 14.54
C GLU A 140 -12.50 -15.52 14.90
N ARG A 141 -12.39 -14.31 14.32
CA ARG A 141 -11.78 -13.06 14.82
C ARG A 141 -10.34 -13.13 15.35
N SER A 142 -9.43 -12.55 14.58
CA SER A 142 -8.13 -12.10 15.12
C SER A 142 -7.89 -10.63 14.79
N SER A 143 -8.03 -9.81 15.83
CA SER A 143 -7.45 -8.47 15.95
C SER A 143 -5.91 -8.54 15.84
N PRO A 144 -5.22 -7.44 15.51
CA PRO A 144 -3.82 -7.49 15.14
C PRO A 144 -2.94 -7.83 16.34
N SER A 145 -2.06 -8.79 16.13
CA SER A 145 -1.00 -9.18 17.06
C SER A 145 -0.01 -8.02 17.24
N TYR A 146 -0.14 -7.27 18.33
CA TYR A 146 0.99 -6.55 18.91
C TYR A 146 1.95 -7.60 19.50
N CYS A 147 2.83 -8.14 18.66
CA CYS A 147 4.00 -8.87 19.17
C CYS A 147 5.03 -7.84 19.62
N GLY A 148 4.96 -7.52 20.91
CA GLY A 148 5.90 -6.63 21.60
C GLY A 148 5.58 -6.49 23.08
N ILE A 149 4.98 -7.53 23.69
CA ILE A 149 4.91 -7.62 25.14
C ILE A 149 6.07 -8.51 25.54
N ASN A 150 7.08 -7.91 26.18
CA ASN A 150 8.02 -8.64 27.01
C ASN A 150 7.19 -9.57 27.86
N SER A 151 7.27 -10.86 27.55
CA SER A 151 6.56 -11.88 28.29
C SER A 151 7.05 -11.74 29.72
N PHE A 152 6.20 -11.25 30.62
CA PHE A 152 6.37 -11.52 32.04
C PHE A 152 6.21 -13.02 32.18
N THR A 153 7.28 -13.75 31.90
CA THR A 153 7.42 -15.12 32.33
C THR A 153 7.44 -15.02 33.85
N SER A 154 6.35 -15.44 34.49
CA SER A 154 6.44 -15.94 35.87
C SER A 154 7.71 -16.78 35.97
N PRO A 155 8.55 -16.63 37.00
CA PRO A 155 9.78 -17.42 37.11
C PRO A 155 9.40 -18.87 37.42
N THR A 156 8.92 -19.59 36.42
CA THR A 156 8.76 -21.04 36.42
C THR A 156 9.99 -21.61 35.76
N HIS A 157 11.14 -21.43 36.42
CA HIS A 157 12.26 -22.33 36.24
C HIS A 157 12.71 -22.81 37.61
N LEU A 158 11.96 -23.78 38.12
CA LEU A 158 12.61 -24.88 38.81
C LEU A 158 12.33 -26.17 38.05
N PRO A 159 13.37 -26.82 37.49
CA PRO A 159 13.19 -28.19 37.01
C PRO A 159 12.81 -29.07 38.20
N ASN A 160 11.85 -29.95 37.96
CA ASN A 160 11.41 -31.02 38.83
C ASN A 160 12.61 -31.78 39.43
N ALA A 161 13.02 -31.38 40.63
CA ALA A 161 13.70 -32.21 41.60
C ALA A 161 13.21 -31.73 42.95
N GLN A 162 12.73 -32.65 43.76
CA GLN A 162 12.32 -32.41 45.14
C GLN A 162 13.36 -31.52 45.85
N ARG A 163 13.12 -30.21 45.97
CA ARG A 163 13.82 -29.40 46.96
C ARG A 163 13.32 -29.92 48.29
N ARG A 164 14.04 -30.88 48.88
CA ARG A 164 14.21 -30.84 50.33
C ARG A 164 14.64 -29.41 50.60
N LEU A 165 13.78 -28.63 51.25
CA LEU A 165 14.20 -27.40 51.90
C LEU A 165 15.17 -27.86 52.99
N MET A 166 16.42 -28.10 52.61
CA MET A 166 17.49 -28.18 53.56
C MET A 166 17.61 -26.76 54.06
N PHE A 167 17.49 -26.58 55.37
CA PHE A 167 17.79 -25.33 56.06
C PHE A 167 19.18 -25.51 56.67
N PRO A 168 20.27 -25.47 55.88
CA PRO A 168 21.62 -25.62 56.40
C PRO A 168 21.96 -24.56 57.46
N GLU A 169 21.20 -23.47 57.51
CA GLU A 169 21.25 -22.42 58.50
C GLU A 169 20.75 -22.90 59.89
N LEU A 170 19.85 -23.89 59.97
CA LEU A 170 19.44 -24.49 61.25
C LEU A 170 20.59 -25.27 61.92
N HIS A 171 21.54 -25.81 61.15
CA HIS A 171 22.69 -26.53 61.70
C HIS A 171 23.71 -25.62 62.41
N LYS A 172 23.56 -24.31 62.27
CA LYS A 172 24.44 -23.30 62.88
C LYS A 172 23.92 -22.79 64.23
N LEU A 173 22.71 -23.18 64.62
CA LEU A 173 22.06 -22.76 65.86
C LEU A 173 22.25 -23.82 66.95
N SER A 174 22.45 -23.37 68.18
CA SER A 174 22.52 -24.24 69.37
C SER A 174 21.15 -24.82 69.73
N SER A 175 21.11 -25.85 70.57
CA SER A 175 19.86 -26.50 71.01
C SER A 175 18.90 -25.57 71.75
N GLU A 176 19.42 -24.63 72.56
CA GLU A 176 18.59 -23.61 73.22
C GLU A 176 18.02 -22.60 72.21
N GLU A 177 18.80 -22.21 71.20
CA GLU A 177 18.34 -21.31 70.13
C GLU A 177 17.30 -21.99 69.22
N LEU A 178 17.44 -23.30 68.98
CA LEU A 178 16.47 -24.08 68.20
C LEU A 178 15.15 -24.26 68.95
N GLU A 179 15.19 -24.51 70.26
CA GLU A 179 13.99 -24.59 71.10
C GLU A 179 13.28 -23.24 71.19
N PHE A 180 14.05 -22.17 71.32
CA PHE A 180 13.52 -20.81 71.27
C PHE A 180 12.91 -20.45 69.92
N LEU A 181 13.57 -20.84 68.82
CA LEU A 181 13.05 -20.70 67.45
C LEU A 181 11.75 -21.50 67.27
N ASN A 182 11.66 -22.72 67.82
CA ASN A 182 10.45 -23.54 67.72
C ASN A 182 9.26 -22.96 68.54
N ASN A 183 9.54 -22.27 69.64
CA ASN A 183 8.52 -21.77 70.56
C ASN A 183 8.05 -20.33 70.26
N SER A 184 8.70 -19.60 69.35
CA SER A 184 8.35 -18.22 68.99
C SER A 184 8.10 -18.06 67.49
N ILE A 185 6.87 -17.72 67.11
CA ILE A 185 6.46 -17.48 65.71
C ILE A 185 7.20 -16.27 65.13
N ASP A 186 7.40 -15.20 65.90
CA ASP A 186 8.10 -14.00 65.44
C ASP A 186 9.57 -14.30 65.10
N ARG A 187 10.23 -15.15 65.89
CA ARG A 187 11.59 -15.63 65.60
C ARG A 187 11.65 -16.54 64.39
N GLN A 188 10.62 -17.36 64.15
CA GLN A 188 10.52 -18.16 62.92
C GLN A 188 10.41 -17.26 61.69
N GLN A 189 9.60 -16.20 61.75
CA GLN A 189 9.48 -15.24 60.66
C GLN A 189 10.78 -14.48 60.43
N GLU A 190 11.45 -14.03 61.49
CA GLU A 190 12.77 -13.40 61.39
C GLU A 190 13.79 -14.34 60.74
N PHE A 191 13.87 -15.59 61.18
CA PHE A 191 14.76 -16.61 60.59
C PHE A 191 14.43 -16.88 59.12
N ILE A 192 13.16 -17.03 58.77
CA ILE A 192 12.70 -17.23 57.38
C ILE A 192 13.09 -16.04 56.51
N ASN A 193 12.90 -14.81 57.01
CA ASN A 193 13.30 -13.60 56.31
C ASN A 193 14.83 -13.47 56.19
N GLU A 194 15.60 -14.11 57.06
CA GLU A 194 17.07 -14.17 57.01
C GLU A 194 17.62 -15.23 56.04
N ILE A 195 16.78 -16.17 55.58
CA ILE A 195 17.20 -17.20 54.62
C ILE A 195 17.61 -16.52 53.30
N PRO A 196 18.84 -16.77 52.79
CA PRO A 196 19.36 -16.11 51.59
C PRO A 196 18.45 -16.27 50.36
N ALA A 197 17.85 -17.44 50.17
CA ALA A 197 16.94 -17.71 49.05
C ALA A 197 15.65 -16.87 49.13
N ILE A 198 15.14 -16.61 50.33
CA ILE A 198 13.92 -15.83 50.56
C ILE A 198 14.24 -14.33 50.43
N LYS A 199 15.39 -13.87 50.96
CA LYS A 199 15.88 -12.51 50.73
C LYS A 199 16.03 -12.18 49.25
N GLU A 200 16.68 -13.07 48.50
CA GLU A 200 16.87 -12.89 47.06
C GLU A 200 15.53 -12.85 46.32
N GLN A 201 14.60 -13.74 46.68
CA GLN A 201 13.26 -13.76 46.07
C GLN A 201 12.44 -12.50 46.38
N ASN A 202 12.49 -12.00 47.61
CA ASN A 202 11.82 -10.75 48.01
C ASN A 202 12.44 -9.55 47.30
N LYS A 203 13.78 -9.51 47.19
CA LYS A 203 14.49 -8.47 46.43
C LYS A 203 14.08 -8.45 44.96
N LEU A 204 13.97 -9.61 44.32
CA LEU A 204 13.47 -9.72 42.95
C LEU A 204 12.01 -9.25 42.80
N LEU A 205 11.17 -9.49 43.80
CA LEU A 205 9.80 -8.96 43.83
C LEU A 205 9.79 -7.44 43.92
N ASP A 206 10.60 -6.85 44.81
CA ASP A 206 10.70 -5.40 44.95
C ASP A 206 11.22 -4.75 43.66
N GLU A 207 12.26 -5.33 43.04
CA GLU A 207 12.78 -4.90 41.73
C GLU A 207 11.71 -4.99 40.63
N LEU A 208 10.90 -6.05 40.62
CA LEU A 208 9.81 -6.20 39.66
C LEU A 208 8.70 -5.18 39.88
N ILE A 209 8.36 -4.87 41.13
CA ILE A 209 7.35 -3.85 41.46
C ILE A 209 7.80 -2.48 40.91
N VAL A 210 9.05 -2.10 41.16
CA VAL A 210 9.62 -0.85 40.63
C VAL A 210 9.59 -0.84 39.10
N GLN A 211 9.99 -1.93 38.44
CA GLN A 211 9.95 -2.02 36.98
C GLN A 211 8.52 -1.90 36.41
N VAL A 212 7.52 -2.48 37.08
CA VAL A 212 6.12 -2.38 36.67
C VAL A 212 5.62 -0.94 36.84
N GLU A 213 5.99 -0.26 37.92
CA GLU A 213 5.64 1.14 38.16
C GLU A 213 6.28 2.07 37.11
N GLU A 214 7.58 1.96 36.89
CA GLU A 214 8.30 2.72 35.85
C GLU A 214 7.70 2.49 34.46
N LEU A 215 7.33 1.25 34.13
CA LEU A 215 6.68 0.91 32.86
C LEU A 215 5.29 1.55 32.75
N ALA A 216 4.51 1.54 33.84
CA ALA A 216 3.19 2.17 33.87
C ALA A 216 3.28 3.68 33.69
N GLU A 217 4.21 4.36 34.38
CA GLU A 217 4.45 5.78 34.23
C GLU A 217 4.93 6.13 32.80
N SER A 218 5.85 5.35 32.26
CA SER A 218 6.35 5.51 30.89
C SER A 218 5.24 5.31 29.85
N ASN A 219 4.30 4.39 30.09
CA ASN A 219 3.14 4.19 29.21
C ASN A 219 2.15 5.34 29.30
N LEU A 220 1.88 5.85 30.51
CA LEU A 220 1.00 7.00 30.71
C LEU A 220 1.56 8.26 30.03
N ALA A 221 2.87 8.50 30.12
CA ALA A 221 3.53 9.62 29.45
C ALA A 221 3.41 9.55 27.91
N LYS A 222 3.42 8.34 27.33
CA LYS A 222 3.24 8.17 25.87
C LYS A 222 1.80 8.43 25.41
N GLN A 223 0.82 8.38 26.31
CA GLN A 223 -0.59 8.57 25.95
C GLN A 223 -0.84 9.96 25.33
N GLU A 224 -0.29 11.01 25.93
CA GLU A 224 -0.47 12.39 25.42
C GLU A 224 0.16 12.55 24.03
N GLN A 225 1.39 12.06 23.85
CA GLN A 225 2.08 12.11 22.56
C GLN A 225 1.33 11.33 21.47
N LEU A 226 0.78 10.15 21.79
CA LEU A 226 -0.03 9.36 20.86
C LEU A 226 -1.33 10.09 20.49
N GLN A 227 -1.96 10.76 21.45
CA GLN A 227 -3.16 11.54 21.21
C GLN A 227 -2.88 12.75 20.30
N GLU A 228 -1.77 13.45 20.52
CA GLU A 228 -1.34 14.55 19.66
C GLU A 228 -1.01 14.08 18.23
N LEU A 229 -0.24 13.00 18.10
CA LEU A 229 0.08 12.42 16.79
C LEU A 229 -1.19 12.01 16.05
N LYS A 230 -2.15 11.38 16.74
CA LYS A 230 -3.44 10.99 16.17
C LYS A 230 -4.20 12.21 15.65
N MET A 231 -4.32 13.26 16.47
CA MET A 231 -4.97 14.52 16.07
C MET A 231 -4.28 15.16 14.86
N ASN A 232 -2.94 15.12 14.80
CA ASN A 232 -2.19 15.64 13.65
C ASN A 232 -2.49 14.83 12.38
N VAL A 233 -2.49 13.50 12.48
CA VAL A 233 -2.86 12.61 11.36
C VAL A 233 -4.27 12.90 10.88
N ASP A 234 -5.24 12.99 11.78
CA ASP A 234 -6.64 13.30 11.42
C ASP A 234 -6.73 14.66 10.71
N ARG A 235 -6.06 15.69 11.22
CA ARG A 235 -5.99 17.01 10.58
C ARG A 235 -5.38 16.96 9.18
N ARG A 236 -4.30 16.18 8.98
CA ARG A 236 -3.67 16.02 7.67
C ARG A 236 -4.55 15.25 6.70
N ILE A 237 -5.30 14.25 7.18
CA ILE A 237 -6.28 13.53 6.37
C ILE A 237 -7.38 14.48 5.89
N GLU A 238 -7.90 15.34 6.76
CA GLU A 238 -8.90 16.35 6.38
C GLU A 238 -8.36 17.33 5.33
N GLU A 239 -7.13 17.83 5.52
CA GLU A 239 -6.46 18.74 4.59
C GLU A 239 -6.27 18.09 3.20
N VAL A 240 -5.74 16.87 3.15
CA VAL A 240 -5.55 16.12 1.90
C VAL A 240 -6.88 15.85 1.23
N THR A 241 -7.91 15.49 2.00
CA THR A 241 -9.26 15.24 1.47
C THR A 241 -9.82 16.50 0.82
N LYS A 242 -9.69 17.66 1.47
CA LYS A 242 -10.12 18.95 0.93
C LYS A 242 -9.38 19.30 -0.36
N LEU A 243 -8.07 19.11 -0.39
CA LEU A 243 -7.25 19.35 -1.59
C LEU A 243 -7.62 18.41 -2.74
N ALA A 244 -7.91 17.14 -2.45
CA ALA A 244 -8.35 16.18 -3.45
C ALA A 244 -9.69 16.59 -4.11
N PHE A 245 -10.67 17.03 -3.30
CA PHE A 245 -11.93 17.57 -3.84
C PHE A 245 -11.74 18.79 -4.72
N GLU A 246 -10.88 19.72 -4.29
CA GLU A 246 -10.61 20.93 -5.04
C GLU A 246 -9.86 20.64 -6.35
N ASN A 247 -8.91 19.70 -6.31
CA ASN A 247 -8.20 19.25 -7.49
C ASN A 247 -9.13 18.56 -8.49
N GLU A 248 -10.03 17.68 -8.04
CA GLU A 248 -11.03 17.05 -8.91
C GLU A 248 -11.94 18.09 -9.57
N ARG A 249 -12.41 19.08 -8.79
CA ARG A 249 -13.23 20.19 -9.29
C ARG A 249 -12.49 20.99 -10.37
N LEU A 250 -11.21 21.30 -10.17
CA LEU A 250 -10.38 22.00 -11.14
C LEU A 250 -10.09 21.15 -12.38
N HIS A 251 -9.89 19.85 -12.19
CA HIS A 251 -9.65 18.90 -13.27
C HIS A 251 -10.87 18.79 -14.21
N VAL A 252 -12.09 18.70 -13.66
CA VAL A 252 -13.33 18.72 -14.45
C VAL A 252 -13.42 20.00 -15.27
N LYS A 253 -13.17 21.17 -14.66
CA LYS A 253 -13.17 22.45 -15.38
C LYS A 253 -12.12 22.49 -16.49
N TYR A 254 -10.92 21.98 -16.22
CA TYR A 254 -9.86 21.88 -17.21
C TYR A 254 -10.28 20.98 -18.37
N GLN A 255 -10.87 19.82 -18.09
CA GLN A 255 -11.34 18.90 -19.11
C GLN A 255 -12.44 19.52 -19.97
N ASP A 256 -13.39 20.23 -19.37
CA ASP A 256 -14.45 20.94 -20.10
C ASP A 256 -13.88 22.00 -21.03
N LEU A 257 -12.93 22.81 -20.55
CA LEU A 257 -12.27 23.83 -21.37
C LEU A 257 -11.41 23.18 -22.47
N SER A 258 -10.66 22.13 -22.13
CA SER A 258 -9.83 21.38 -23.07
C SER A 258 -10.67 20.76 -24.18
N ASN A 259 -11.79 20.11 -23.84
CA ASN A 259 -12.74 19.57 -24.82
C ASN A 259 -13.37 20.69 -25.66
N LYS A 260 -13.78 21.80 -25.05
CA LYS A 260 -14.40 22.95 -25.74
C LYS A 260 -13.45 23.59 -26.75
N TYR A 261 -12.18 23.74 -26.40
CA TYR A 261 -11.16 24.38 -27.22
C TYR A 261 -10.27 23.38 -27.96
N SER A 262 -10.62 22.09 -27.93
CA SER A 262 -9.94 21.07 -28.72
C SER A 262 -10.06 21.41 -30.20
N PRO A 263 -8.98 21.33 -30.99
CA PRO A 263 -9.01 21.65 -32.41
C PRO A 263 -10.07 20.87 -33.20
N VAL A 264 -10.34 19.62 -32.79
CA VAL A 264 -11.38 18.77 -33.39
C VAL A 264 -12.77 19.34 -33.11
N ASN A 265 -13.06 19.76 -31.87
CA ASN A 265 -14.35 20.34 -31.51
C ASN A 265 -14.54 21.72 -32.14
N ILE A 266 -13.48 22.54 -32.23
CA ILE A 266 -13.52 23.82 -32.96
C ILE A 266 -13.85 23.58 -34.44
N LYS A 267 -13.23 22.57 -35.07
CA LYS A 267 -13.55 22.19 -36.46
C LYS A 267 -15.03 21.79 -36.59
N GLU A 268 -15.52 20.94 -35.71
CA GLU A 268 -16.91 20.48 -35.73
C GLU A 268 -17.92 21.62 -35.53
N GLN A 269 -17.67 22.51 -34.55
CA GLN A 269 -18.48 23.71 -34.35
C GLN A 269 -18.47 24.62 -35.58
N LEU A 270 -17.33 24.76 -36.25
CA LEU A 270 -17.21 25.56 -37.46
C LEU A 270 -17.99 24.94 -38.62
N ARG A 271 -17.97 23.61 -38.76
CA ARG A 271 -18.79 22.86 -39.71
C ARG A 271 -20.29 23.07 -39.47
N SER A 272 -20.75 22.90 -38.24
CA SER A 272 -22.16 23.14 -37.88
C SER A 272 -22.58 24.60 -38.11
N ALA A 273 -21.71 25.57 -37.77
CA ALA A 273 -21.99 26.99 -38.00
C ALA A 273 -21.99 27.37 -39.49
N ALA A 274 -21.25 26.65 -40.34
CA ALA A 274 -21.31 26.79 -41.80
C ALA A 274 -22.64 26.25 -42.34
N GLN A 275 -23.03 25.03 -41.94
CA GLN A 275 -24.32 24.43 -42.31
C GLN A 275 -25.51 25.30 -41.89
N LYS A 276 -25.48 25.86 -40.68
CA LYS A 276 -26.52 26.77 -40.21
C LYS A 276 -26.61 28.04 -41.08
N ALA A 277 -25.48 28.60 -41.49
CA ALA A 277 -25.45 29.77 -42.38
C ALA A 277 -25.93 29.42 -43.79
N GLU A 278 -25.69 28.19 -44.26
CA GLU A 278 -26.21 27.70 -45.54
C GLU A 278 -27.74 27.60 -45.52
N LEU A 279 -28.31 26.98 -44.47
CA LEU A 279 -29.76 26.96 -44.24
C LEU A 279 -30.36 28.37 -44.13
N GLU A 280 -29.64 29.30 -43.51
CA GLU A 280 -30.07 30.70 -43.44
C GLU A 280 -30.08 31.37 -44.83
N CYS A 281 -29.13 31.04 -45.71
CA CYS A 281 -29.16 31.49 -47.10
C CYS A 281 -30.37 30.94 -47.86
N GLU A 282 -30.71 29.66 -47.66
CA GLU A 282 -31.90 29.03 -48.25
C GLU A 282 -33.17 29.71 -47.75
N ASN A 283 -33.29 29.93 -46.44
CA ASN A 283 -34.43 30.64 -45.86
C ASN A 283 -34.59 32.06 -46.42
N ILE A 284 -33.48 32.80 -46.63
CA ILE A 284 -33.51 34.14 -47.24
C ILE A 284 -33.99 34.05 -48.70
N ALA A 285 -33.54 33.04 -49.45
CA ALA A 285 -33.99 32.80 -50.83
C ALA A 285 -35.50 32.48 -50.87
N ASP A 286 -35.98 31.61 -50.00
CA ASP A 286 -37.40 31.26 -49.93
C ASP A 286 -38.26 32.47 -49.55
N THR A 287 -37.78 33.30 -48.62
CA THR A 287 -38.44 34.55 -48.20
C THR A 287 -38.58 35.53 -49.37
N PHE A 288 -37.54 35.64 -50.20
CA PHE A 288 -37.60 36.43 -51.42
C PHE A 288 -38.58 35.84 -52.46
N LEU A 289 -38.57 34.52 -52.66
CA LEU A 289 -39.48 33.84 -53.60
C LEU A 289 -40.96 33.96 -53.18
N ARG A 290 -41.25 34.06 -51.88
CA ARG A 290 -42.59 34.36 -51.35
C ARG A 290 -42.98 35.84 -51.49
N GLY A 291 -42.07 36.71 -51.92
CA GLY A 291 -42.31 38.15 -52.06
C GLY A 291 -42.30 38.92 -50.74
N GLU A 292 -41.79 38.33 -49.65
CA GLU A 292 -41.76 38.96 -48.32
C GLU A 292 -40.66 40.03 -48.21
N ILE A 293 -39.63 39.95 -49.06
CA ILE A 293 -38.54 40.94 -49.16
C ILE A 293 -38.33 41.38 -50.61
N ASP A 294 -37.91 42.64 -50.78
CA ASP A 294 -37.57 43.22 -52.08
C ASP A 294 -36.16 42.81 -52.56
N VAL A 295 -35.86 43.08 -53.83
CA VAL A 295 -34.60 42.69 -54.48
C VAL A 295 -33.39 43.29 -53.77
N ASP A 296 -33.46 44.56 -53.38
CA ASP A 296 -32.34 45.26 -52.75
C ASP A 296 -32.01 44.66 -51.37
N LYS A 297 -33.02 44.37 -50.54
CA LYS A 297 -32.84 43.69 -49.25
C LYS A 297 -32.35 42.26 -49.43
N PHE A 298 -32.87 41.54 -50.42
CA PHE A 298 -32.42 40.19 -50.74
C PHE A 298 -30.93 40.17 -51.08
N VAL A 299 -30.47 41.03 -52.00
CA VAL A 299 -29.06 41.08 -52.41
C VAL A 299 -28.15 41.37 -51.24
N VAL A 300 -28.52 42.32 -50.37
CA VAL A 300 -27.72 42.67 -49.18
C VAL A 300 -27.65 41.51 -48.17
N LEU A 301 -28.81 40.92 -47.81
CA LEU A 301 -28.87 39.84 -46.81
C LEU A 301 -28.21 38.56 -47.33
N TYR A 302 -28.56 38.15 -48.56
CA TYR A 302 -28.05 36.93 -49.15
C TYR A 302 -26.53 37.00 -49.36
N THR A 303 -26.01 38.10 -49.91
CA THR A 303 -24.56 38.23 -50.13
C THR A 303 -23.78 38.20 -48.82
N LYS A 304 -24.30 38.85 -47.77
CA LYS A 304 -23.69 38.84 -46.43
C LYS A 304 -23.66 37.44 -45.82
N THR A 305 -24.80 36.74 -45.82
CA THR A 305 -24.91 35.40 -45.22
C THR A 305 -24.15 34.36 -46.05
N ARG A 306 -24.17 34.47 -47.38
CA ARG A 306 -23.41 33.60 -48.29
C ARG A 306 -21.90 33.79 -48.13
N ALA A 307 -21.43 35.03 -48.00
CA ALA A 307 -20.02 35.32 -47.72
C ALA A 307 -19.58 34.74 -46.37
N LEU A 308 -20.43 34.83 -45.34
CA LEU A 308 -20.17 34.24 -44.02
C LEU A 308 -20.11 32.71 -44.09
N CYS A 309 -21.06 32.06 -44.78
CA CYS A 309 -21.08 30.63 -45.03
C CYS A 309 -19.78 30.17 -45.70
N GLN A 310 -19.40 30.81 -46.82
CA GLN A 310 -18.20 30.49 -47.56
C GLN A 310 -16.93 30.67 -46.71
N THR A 311 -16.86 31.76 -45.94
CA THR A 311 -15.72 32.01 -45.04
C THR A 311 -15.58 30.92 -43.98
N ARG A 312 -16.69 30.47 -43.37
CA ARG A 312 -16.67 29.39 -42.38
C ARG A 312 -16.27 28.06 -43.01
N LYS A 313 -16.81 27.73 -44.18
CA LYS A 313 -16.49 26.50 -44.93
C LYS A 313 -15.00 26.43 -45.30
N THR A 314 -14.45 27.50 -45.88
CA THR A 314 -13.02 27.55 -46.20
C THR A 314 -12.12 27.46 -44.96
N LYS A 315 -12.52 28.06 -43.83
CA LYS A 315 -11.76 27.93 -42.58
C LYS A 315 -11.82 26.51 -42.01
N GLU A 316 -12.97 25.84 -42.11
CA GLU A 316 -13.17 24.46 -41.68
C GLU A 316 -12.33 23.50 -42.51
N GLU A 317 -12.37 23.64 -43.84
CA GLU A 317 -11.56 22.85 -44.77
C GLU A 317 -10.07 23.01 -44.46
N LYS A 318 -9.58 24.26 -44.30
CA LYS A 318 -8.17 24.51 -43.96
C LYS A 318 -7.78 23.89 -42.62
N LEU A 319 -8.62 24.03 -41.59
CA LEU A 319 -8.37 23.44 -40.29
C LEU A 319 -8.35 21.91 -40.36
N SER A 320 -9.25 21.29 -41.13
CA SER A 320 -9.25 19.83 -41.34
C SER A 320 -7.94 19.37 -41.97
N HIS A 321 -7.49 20.03 -43.04
CA HIS A 321 -6.23 19.68 -43.70
C HIS A 321 -5.02 19.81 -42.77
N GLN A 322 -4.99 20.88 -41.95
CA GLN A 322 -3.92 21.07 -40.96
C GLN A 322 -3.94 19.96 -39.91
N LEU A 323 -5.11 19.60 -39.37
CA LEU A 323 -5.25 18.52 -38.39
C LEU A 323 -4.87 17.16 -38.97
N ASP A 324 -5.30 16.85 -40.18
CA ASP A 324 -4.95 15.59 -40.86
C ASP A 324 -3.44 15.51 -41.14
N SER A 325 -2.81 16.65 -41.43
CA SER A 325 -1.35 16.73 -41.63
C SER A 325 -0.60 16.52 -40.31
N LEU A 326 -1.09 17.07 -39.20
CA LEU A 326 -0.51 16.87 -37.87
C LEU A 326 -0.64 15.42 -37.40
N LEU A 327 -1.81 14.81 -37.60
CA LEU A 327 -2.04 13.39 -37.30
C LEU A 327 -1.09 12.48 -38.10
N LYS A 328 -0.87 12.78 -39.39
CA LYS A 328 0.10 12.06 -40.23
C LYS A 328 1.54 12.25 -39.77
N ALA A 329 1.86 13.40 -39.18
CA ALA A 329 3.16 13.69 -38.61
C ALA A 329 3.37 13.09 -37.21
N GLY A 330 2.38 12.39 -36.66
CA GLY A 330 2.46 11.72 -35.36
C GLY A 330 2.24 12.62 -34.15
N PHE A 331 1.58 13.77 -34.35
CA PHE A 331 1.22 14.73 -33.29
C PHE A 331 -0.25 14.63 -32.88
#